data_AF-A0A959NFR4-F1
#
_entry.id   AF-A0A959NFR4-F1
#
_cell.length_a   1.000
_cell.length_b   1.000
_cell.length_c   1.000
_cell.angle_alpha   90.00
_cell.angle_beta   90.00
_cell.angle_gamma   90.00
#
_symmetry.space_group_name_H-M   'P 1'
#
loop_
_entity.id
_entity.type
_entity.pdbx_description
1 polymer ?
#
loop_
_entity_poly.entity_id
_entity_poly.type
_entity_poly.pdbx_seq_one_letter_code
_entity_poly.pdbx_strand_id
1 'polypeptide(L)'
;MKKMKNIYYFLIIYLLPLQFFAQSNSISDTLKQPINLTAQEDHARLLKLLNIDSLRPGPSGNPNAPNAANSDEAKANPYPNLPDPLKLNNGHIVITPEMWWKQRRPEIKEYFDREIY
;
A
#
# COMPACT_ATOMS: atom_id res chain seq x y z
N MET A 1 22.57 -61.60 45.71
CA MET A 1 21.79 -60.36 45.45
C MET A 1 22.51 -59.43 44.46
N LYS A 2 22.64 -59.84 43.19
CA LYS A 2 23.37 -59.07 42.15
C LYS A 2 22.75 -59.22 40.75
N LYS A 3 21.42 -59.36 40.68
CA LYS A 3 20.66 -59.57 39.42
C LYS A 3 19.39 -58.70 39.29
N MET A 4 19.26 -57.62 40.06
CA MET A 4 18.04 -56.78 40.04
C MET A 4 18.29 -55.27 39.92
N LYS A 5 19.47 -54.83 39.43
CA LYS A 5 19.71 -53.42 39.07
C LYS A 5 19.75 -53.14 37.57
N ASN A 6 19.89 -54.16 36.72
CA ASN A 6 20.03 -53.99 35.27
C ASN A 6 18.69 -54.11 34.50
N ILE A 7 17.60 -54.50 35.17
CA ILE A 7 16.25 -54.59 34.56
C ILE A 7 15.57 -53.22 34.50
N TYR A 8 15.87 -52.32 35.45
CA TYR A 8 15.30 -50.96 35.47
C TYR A 8 15.87 -50.06 34.36
N TYR A 9 17.09 -50.29 33.89
CA TYR A 9 17.69 -49.51 32.81
C TYR A 9 17.10 -49.83 31.42
N PHE A 10 16.63 -51.06 31.20
CA PHE A 10 15.94 -51.41 29.95
C PHE A 10 14.49 -50.91 29.90
N LEU A 11 13.85 -50.68 31.05
CA LEU A 11 12.48 -50.18 31.14
C LEU A 11 12.38 -48.65 31.04
N ILE A 12 13.48 -47.92 31.29
CA ILE A 12 13.55 -46.45 31.17
C ILE A 12 13.91 -46.00 29.74
N ILE A 13 14.59 -46.83 28.94
CA ILE A 13 14.93 -46.50 27.54
C ILE A 13 13.73 -46.68 26.58
N TYR A 14 12.72 -47.47 26.95
CA TYR A 14 11.53 -47.69 26.13
C TYR A 14 10.34 -46.75 26.44
N LEU A 15 10.41 -45.94 27.50
CA LEU A 15 9.33 -45.00 27.86
C LEU A 15 9.55 -43.56 27.32
N LEU A 16 10.51 -43.36 26.41
CA LEU A 16 10.84 -42.03 25.89
C LEU A 16 11.28 -42.01 24.41
N PRO A 17 10.52 -42.65 23.50
CA PRO A 17 10.31 -41.99 22.22
C PRO A 17 8.85 -42.19 21.75
N LEU A 18 7.89 -41.57 22.44
CA LEU A 18 6.52 -41.46 21.96
C LEU A 18 6.00 -40.03 22.04
N GLN A 19 6.85 -39.06 21.68
CA GLN A 19 6.43 -37.68 21.44
C GLN A 19 7.15 -37.07 20.23
N PHE A 20 7.05 -37.73 19.07
CA PHE A 20 7.41 -37.12 17.79
C PHE A 20 6.44 -37.55 16.68
N PHE A 21 5.14 -37.43 16.91
CA PHE A 21 4.14 -37.39 15.83
C PHE A 21 2.99 -36.47 16.24
N ALA A 22 3.26 -35.18 16.32
CA ALA A 22 2.21 -34.17 16.46
C ALA A 22 2.62 -32.86 15.76
N GLN A 23 2.85 -32.95 14.44
CA GLN A 23 2.60 -31.88 13.48
C GLN A 23 2.88 -32.39 12.05
N SER A 24 1.97 -33.18 11.48
CA SER A 24 1.75 -33.12 10.04
C SER A 24 0.62 -32.11 9.79
N ASN A 25 0.86 -30.88 10.20
CA ASN A 25 0.00 -29.77 9.81
C ASN A 25 0.44 -29.39 8.39
N SER A 26 -0.23 -29.93 7.38
CA SER A 26 -0.20 -29.47 5.99
C SER A 26 -0.80 -28.05 5.91
N ILE A 27 -0.21 -27.07 6.62
CA ILE A 27 -0.59 -25.65 6.53
C ILE A 27 -0.11 -25.05 5.20
N SER A 28 0.73 -25.76 4.46
CA SER A 28 1.31 -25.31 3.20
C SER A 28 0.32 -25.27 2.02
N ASP A 29 -0.86 -25.89 2.10
CA ASP A 29 -1.79 -25.97 0.96
C ASP A 29 -2.95 -24.95 1.00
N THR A 30 -3.08 -24.18 2.10
CA THR A 30 -4.14 -23.18 2.27
C THR A 30 -3.66 -21.72 2.22
N LEU A 31 -2.35 -21.48 2.14
CA LEU A 31 -1.82 -20.13 1.96
C LEU A 31 -1.68 -19.86 0.46
N LYS A 32 -2.71 -19.25 -0.14
CA LYS A 32 -2.59 -18.67 -1.49
C LYS A 32 -1.38 -17.75 -1.50
N GLN A 33 -0.37 -18.11 -2.30
CA GLN A 33 0.82 -17.29 -2.49
C GLN A 33 0.41 -15.89 -2.98
N PRO A 34 1.12 -14.82 -2.57
CA PRO A 34 0.83 -13.49 -3.03
C PRO A 34 0.94 -13.43 -4.56
N ILE A 35 -0.07 -12.85 -5.20
CA ILE A 35 -0.06 -12.63 -6.65
C ILE A 35 0.99 -11.55 -6.94
N ASN A 36 2.01 -11.90 -7.72
CA ASN A 36 2.97 -10.93 -8.24
C ASN A 36 2.48 -10.42 -9.59
N LEU A 37 1.99 -9.18 -9.63
CA LEU A 37 1.58 -8.52 -10.87
C LEU A 37 2.75 -7.76 -11.47
N THR A 38 2.82 -7.73 -12.80
CA THR A 38 3.63 -6.75 -13.53
C THR A 38 3.02 -5.34 -13.38
N ALA A 39 3.81 -4.29 -13.67
CA ALA A 39 3.32 -2.91 -13.61
C ALA A 39 2.10 -2.67 -14.52
N GLN A 40 2.07 -3.30 -15.69
CA GLN A 40 0.98 -3.20 -16.65
C GLN A 40 -0.30 -3.89 -16.14
N GLU A 41 -0.16 -5.07 -15.53
CA GLU A 41 -1.30 -5.81 -14.97
C GLU A 41 -1.88 -5.11 -13.75
N ASP A 42 -1.02 -4.60 -12.86
CA ASP A 42 -1.46 -3.83 -11.69
C ASP A 42 -2.17 -2.53 -12.11
N HIS A 43 -1.60 -1.80 -13.07
CA HIS A 43 -2.25 -0.61 -13.63
C HIS A 43 -3.62 -0.92 -14.23
N ALA A 44 -3.74 -1.96 -15.06
CA ALA A 44 -5.02 -2.37 -15.64
C ALA A 44 -6.04 -2.78 -14.56
N ARG A 45 -5.59 -3.47 -13.50
CA ARG A 45 -6.41 -3.82 -12.36
C ARG A 45 -6.88 -2.57 -11.60
N LEU A 46 -6.01 -1.59 -11.37
CA LEU A 46 -6.33 -0.35 -10.69
C LEU A 46 -7.39 0.46 -11.44
N LEU A 47 -7.22 0.61 -12.76
CA LEU A 47 -8.22 1.28 -13.61
C LEU A 47 -9.59 0.61 -13.49
N LYS A 48 -9.62 -0.74 -13.53
CA LYS A 48 -10.87 -1.50 -13.35
C LYS A 48 -11.50 -1.28 -11.98
N LEU A 49 -10.72 -1.27 -10.90
CA LEU A 49 -11.23 -1.05 -9.54
C LEU A 49 -11.83 0.34 -9.36
N LEU A 50 -11.23 1.34 -10.00
CA LEU A 50 -11.68 2.73 -9.97
C LEU A 50 -12.75 3.05 -11.02
N ASN A 51 -13.17 2.07 -11.83
CA ASN A 51 -14.09 2.23 -12.96
C ASN A 51 -13.63 3.30 -13.96
N ILE A 52 -12.35 3.27 -14.33
CA ILE A 52 -11.75 4.15 -15.34
C ILE A 52 -11.52 3.33 -16.62
N ASP A 53 -12.13 3.76 -17.73
CA ASP A 53 -11.99 3.08 -19.03
C ASP A 53 -10.62 3.33 -19.68
N SER A 54 -10.16 4.59 -19.65
CA SER A 54 -8.86 4.98 -20.22
C SER A 54 -8.35 6.29 -19.60
N LEU A 55 -7.02 6.49 -19.66
CA LEU A 55 -6.37 7.73 -19.25
C LEU A 55 -5.99 8.57 -20.47
N ARG A 56 -6.01 9.91 -20.30
CA ARG A 56 -5.45 10.81 -21.31
C ARG A 56 -3.94 10.56 -21.43
N PRO A 57 -3.38 10.41 -22.64
CA PRO A 57 -1.93 10.32 -22.83
C PRO A 57 -1.21 11.52 -22.20
N GLY A 58 -0.06 11.26 -21.57
CA GLY A 58 0.83 12.32 -21.13
C GLY A 58 1.39 13.14 -22.30
N PRO A 59 1.84 14.37 -22.06
CA PRO A 59 2.52 15.16 -23.08
C PRO A 59 3.85 14.49 -23.49
N SER A 60 4.20 14.64 -24.76
CA SER A 60 5.47 14.17 -25.32
C SER A 60 6.57 15.19 -25.12
N GLY A 61 7.78 14.72 -24.81
CA GLY A 61 8.99 15.55 -24.79
C GLY A 61 9.51 15.90 -26.19
N ASN A 62 8.99 15.27 -27.25
CA ASN A 62 9.32 15.62 -28.63
C ASN A 62 8.50 16.85 -29.07
N PRO A 63 9.12 18.01 -29.38
CA PRO A 63 8.41 19.21 -29.79
C PRO A 63 7.62 19.07 -31.10
N ASN A 64 7.98 18.10 -31.93
CA ASN A 64 7.30 17.83 -33.21
C ASN A 64 6.16 16.82 -33.09
N ALA A 65 5.92 16.26 -31.90
CA ALA A 65 4.82 15.31 -31.68
C ALA A 65 3.48 16.05 -31.58
N PRO A 66 2.36 15.44 -32.02
CA PRO A 66 1.02 16.06 -31.91
C PRO A 66 0.61 16.43 -30.48
N ASN A 67 1.16 15.75 -29.46
CA ASN A 67 0.93 15.99 -28.03
C ASN A 67 2.17 16.59 -27.33
N ALA A 68 3.00 17.37 -28.04
CA ALA A 68 4.17 18.02 -27.45
C ALA A 68 3.82 18.83 -26.19
N ALA A 69 4.69 18.79 -25.19
CA ALA A 69 4.56 19.62 -23.99
C ALA A 69 4.56 21.11 -24.35
N ASN A 70 3.70 21.89 -23.68
CA ASN A 70 3.64 23.33 -23.90
C ASN A 70 4.91 24.03 -23.38
N SER A 71 5.48 24.93 -24.17
CA SER A 71 6.56 25.85 -23.76
C SER A 71 6.20 27.33 -23.98
N ASP A 72 4.97 27.59 -24.46
CA ASP A 72 4.45 28.94 -24.69
C ASP A 72 3.80 29.45 -23.39
N GLU A 73 4.43 30.44 -22.76
CA GLU A 73 3.99 31.02 -21.47
C GLU A 73 2.57 31.57 -21.55
N ALA A 74 2.15 32.12 -22.70
CA ALA A 74 0.79 32.62 -22.89
C ALA A 74 -0.28 31.53 -22.78
N LYS A 75 0.11 30.25 -22.91
CA LYS A 75 -0.75 29.07 -22.78
C LYS A 75 -0.50 28.29 -21.48
N ALA A 76 0.43 28.74 -20.64
CA ALA A 76 0.86 28.00 -19.44
C ALA A 76 -0.13 28.09 -18.26
N ASN A 77 -1.11 29.00 -18.32
CA ASN A 77 -2.10 29.18 -17.26
C ASN A 77 -3.56 28.90 -17.71
N PRO A 78 -3.90 27.68 -18.16
CA PRO A 78 -5.27 27.33 -18.53
C PRO A 78 -6.23 27.21 -17.33
N TYR A 79 -5.70 27.07 -16.11
CA TYR A 79 -6.48 26.92 -14.87
C TYR A 79 -6.09 28.00 -13.84
N PRO A 80 -6.50 29.26 -14.05
CA PRO A 80 -6.04 30.38 -13.23
C PRO A 80 -6.63 30.39 -11.80
N ASN A 81 -7.69 29.62 -11.57
CA ASN A 81 -8.38 29.56 -10.30
C ASN A 81 -7.84 28.38 -9.47
N LEU A 82 -6.98 28.69 -8.51
CA LEU A 82 -6.43 27.70 -7.57
C LEU A 82 -7.30 27.61 -6.31
N PRO A 83 -7.39 26.43 -5.67
CA PRO A 83 -8.01 26.32 -4.35
C PRO A 83 -7.32 27.23 -3.33
N ASP A 84 -8.10 27.95 -2.53
CA ASP A 84 -7.57 28.85 -1.51
C ASP A 84 -6.94 28.03 -0.35
N PRO A 85 -5.63 28.15 -0.10
CA PRO A 85 -4.99 27.44 1.00
C PRO A 85 -5.46 27.94 2.37
N LEU A 86 -5.96 29.17 2.47
CA LEU A 86 -6.44 29.80 3.70
C LEU A 86 -7.97 29.71 3.86
N LYS A 87 -8.62 28.77 3.17
CA LYS A 87 -10.03 28.46 3.37
C LYS A 87 -10.19 27.04 3.88
N LEU A 88 -10.80 26.88 5.05
CA LEU A 88 -11.16 25.58 5.62
C LEU A 88 -12.19 24.87 4.72
N ASN A 89 -12.30 23.55 4.85
CA ASN A 89 -13.26 22.75 4.08
C ASN A 89 -14.72 23.17 4.31
N ASN A 90 -15.03 23.70 5.50
CA ASN A 90 -16.34 24.25 5.84
C ASN A 90 -16.57 25.67 5.29
N GLY A 91 -15.59 26.26 4.60
CA GLY A 91 -15.68 27.57 3.96
C GLY A 91 -15.22 28.75 4.82
N HIS A 92 -14.88 28.56 6.10
CA HIS A 92 -14.35 29.62 6.95
C HIS A 92 -12.91 29.99 6.57
N ILE A 93 -12.57 31.27 6.73
CA ILE A 93 -11.24 31.81 6.41
C ILE A 93 -10.29 31.57 7.58
N VAL A 94 -9.08 31.11 7.26
CA VAL A 94 -7.96 30.95 8.19
C VAL A 94 -7.32 32.32 8.42
N ILE A 95 -7.53 32.87 9.61
CA ILE A 95 -7.03 34.22 9.98
C ILE A 95 -5.96 34.19 11.07
N THR A 96 -5.65 33.02 11.64
CA THR A 96 -4.59 32.88 12.66
C THR A 96 -3.64 31.73 12.37
N PRO A 97 -2.38 31.81 12.84
CA PRO A 97 -1.43 30.69 12.75
C PRO A 97 -1.92 29.42 13.45
N GLU A 98 -2.66 29.57 14.56
CA GLU A 98 -3.20 28.42 15.29
C GLU A 98 -4.23 27.65 14.45
N MET A 99 -5.13 28.35 13.77
CA MET A 99 -6.09 27.72 12.84
C MET A 99 -5.38 26.97 11.72
N TRP A 100 -4.28 27.53 11.19
CA TRP A 100 -3.47 26.84 10.19
C TRP A 100 -2.93 25.51 10.72
N TRP A 101 -2.23 25.53 11.85
CA TRP A 101 -1.56 24.33 12.36
C TRP A 101 -2.53 23.29 12.91
N LYS A 102 -3.62 23.71 13.56
CA LYS A 102 -4.57 22.80 14.22
C LYS A 102 -5.73 22.34 13.32
N GLN A 103 -6.05 23.06 12.25
CA GLN A 103 -7.21 22.76 11.40
C GLN A 103 -6.82 22.65 9.93
N ARG A 104 -6.39 23.73 9.28
CA ARG A 104 -6.27 23.75 7.81
C ARG A 104 -5.15 22.86 7.27
N ARG A 105 -3.99 22.85 7.91
CA ARG A 105 -2.86 22.02 7.48
C ARG A 105 -3.18 20.52 7.58
N PRO A 106 -3.79 20.01 8.68
CA PRO A 106 -4.32 18.65 8.71
C PRO A 106 -5.30 18.33 7.58
N GLU A 107 -6.24 19.22 7.26
CA GLU A 107 -7.17 19.03 6.13
C GLU A 107 -6.44 18.87 4.79
N ILE A 108 -5.46 19.75 4.52
CA ILE A 108 -4.67 19.67 3.29
C ILE A 108 -3.88 18.36 3.24
N LYS A 109 -3.26 17.95 4.36
CA LYS A 109 -2.50 16.68 4.43
C LYS A 109 -3.40 15.49 4.07
N GLU A 110 -4.59 15.43 4.64
CA GLU A 110 -5.56 14.35 4.36
C GLU A 110 -5.92 14.28 2.87
N TYR A 111 -6.07 15.40 2.17
CA TYR A 111 -6.28 15.36 0.71
C TYR A 111 -5.08 14.80 -0.05
N PHE A 112 -3.85 15.17 0.35
CA PHE A 112 -2.65 14.62 -0.27
C PHE A 112 -2.51 13.12 -0.01
N ASP A 113 -2.75 12.67 1.23
CA ASP A 113 -2.66 11.26 1.62
C ASP A 113 -3.73 10.39 0.94
N ARG A 114 -4.90 10.96 0.62
CA ARG A 114 -6.01 10.19 0.03
C ARG A 114 -6.01 10.22 -1.49
N GLU A 115 -5.68 11.35 -2.09
CA GLU A 115 -5.93 11.61 -3.52
C GLU A 115 -4.66 11.69 -4.36
N ILE A 116 -3.47 11.85 -3.75
CA ILE A 116 -2.22 12.16 -4.47
C ILE A 116 -1.10 11.15 -4.20
N TYR A 117 -0.81 10.84 -2.93
CA TYR A 117 0.32 10.02 -2.49
C TYR A 117 -0.16 8.76 -1.78
#